data_AF-A0A938BDX9-F1
#
_entry.id   AF-A0A938BDX9-F1
#
_cell.length_a   1.000
_cell.length_b   1.000
_cell.length_c   1.000
_cell.angle_alpha   90.00
_cell.angle_beta   90.00
_cell.angle_gamma   90.00
#
_symmetry.space_group_name_H-M   'P 1'
#
loop_
_entity.id
_entity.type
_entity.pdbx_description
1 polymer ?
#
loop_
_entity_poly.entity_id
_entity_poly.type
_entity_poly.pdbx_seq_one_letter_code
_entity_poly.pdbx_strand_id
1 'polypeptide(L)'
;MLNNYDEERFIPGIYNYCDRWCERCSMTQRCLLYYQDSRREAEHLAKGEDPHAWNIVLQDLHESFQETLEMLRKHAEEEGIDLDAIDIESEFTSLQGKPVSKSPDPSDHPLHIKAHKYAMDTHKFLGKLHNVINEEIDNINAGNVLAENIEEIKECFEVIAWYHIQIAVKIQRALCGKMEAELEEEYEGSADFSLHDANGSAKVAYHGLIRTMDALTKVYEWKKSLHDDIMPLLTDVYGLINGVDREFPGHKDFKRPGFDE
;
A
#
# COMPACT_ATOMS: atom_id res chain seq x y z
N MET A 1 -12.54 -25.54 2.80
CA MET A 1 -12.30 -25.78 4.25
C MET A 1 -11.66 -24.52 4.86
N LEU A 2 -12.43 -23.47 5.16
CA LEU A 2 -11.95 -22.31 5.92
C LEU A 2 -12.67 -22.13 7.29
N ASN A 3 -13.62 -23.00 7.65
CA ASN A 3 -14.34 -22.93 8.93
C ASN A 3 -13.52 -23.44 10.14
N ASN A 4 -12.20 -23.25 10.16
CA ASN A 4 -11.39 -23.72 11.29
C ASN A 4 -10.07 -22.94 11.46
N TYR A 5 -10.04 -21.66 11.06
CA TYR A 5 -9.01 -20.76 11.60
C TYR A 5 -9.47 -20.32 12.98
N ASP A 6 -8.53 -20.20 13.90
CA ASP A 6 -8.77 -19.61 15.21
C ASP A 6 -9.13 -18.12 15.00
N GLU A 7 -10.42 -17.82 14.80
CA GLU A 7 -10.92 -16.47 14.51
C GLU A 7 -10.55 -15.49 15.61
N GLU A 8 -10.32 -15.96 16.84
CA GLU A 8 -9.87 -15.15 17.97
C GLU A 8 -8.40 -14.69 17.83
N ARG A 9 -7.58 -15.43 17.08
CA ARG A 9 -6.15 -15.11 16.87
C ARG A 9 -5.96 -13.91 15.94
N PHE A 10 -6.71 -13.85 14.85
CA PHE A 10 -6.48 -12.92 13.75
C PHE A 10 -7.32 -11.64 13.90
N ILE A 11 -6.75 -10.49 13.53
CA ILE A 11 -7.49 -9.22 13.53
C ILE A 11 -8.15 -9.04 12.15
N PRO A 12 -9.50 -8.97 12.06
CA PRO A 12 -10.19 -8.73 10.81
C PRO A 12 -9.75 -7.42 10.15
N GLY A 13 -9.46 -7.47 8.84
CA GLY A 13 -9.14 -6.26 8.06
C GLY A 13 -7.81 -5.59 8.38
N ILE A 14 -6.93 -6.19 9.20
CA ILE A 14 -5.60 -5.64 9.53
C ILE A 14 -4.75 -5.28 8.30
N TYR A 15 -4.94 -6.01 7.19
CA TYR A 15 -4.22 -5.79 5.95
C TYR A 15 -4.81 -4.68 5.06
N ASN A 16 -6.01 -4.14 5.36
CA ASN A 16 -6.68 -3.15 4.51
C ASN A 16 -5.96 -1.79 4.54
N TYR A 17 -5.45 -1.39 5.71
CA TYR A 17 -4.82 -0.10 5.94
C TYR A 17 -3.40 -0.25 6.50
N CYS A 18 -2.66 -1.24 6.00
CA CYS A 18 -1.23 -1.43 6.28
C CYS A 18 -0.35 -0.82 5.18
N ASP A 19 0.95 -0.73 5.45
CA ASP A 19 2.00 -0.32 4.50
C ASP A 19 2.65 -1.50 3.77
N ARG A 20 2.11 -2.71 3.91
CA ARG A 20 2.59 -3.95 3.27
C ARG A 20 4.07 -4.29 3.56
N TRP A 21 4.72 -3.66 4.54
CA TRP A 21 6.11 -3.95 4.89
C TRP A 21 6.19 -5.12 5.87
N CYS A 22 5.84 -6.32 5.39
CA CYS A 22 5.65 -7.50 6.22
C CYS A 22 6.92 -7.88 7.01
N GLU A 23 8.10 -7.69 6.42
CA GLU A 23 9.41 -7.97 7.01
C GLU A 23 9.71 -7.11 8.25
N ARG A 24 9.05 -5.95 8.37
CA ARG A 24 9.19 -5.03 9.50
C ARG A 24 7.88 -4.90 10.32
N CYS A 25 6.86 -5.69 10.00
CA CYS A 25 5.55 -5.57 10.62
C CYS A 25 5.50 -6.28 11.98
N SER A 26 5.15 -5.54 13.04
CA SER A 26 4.98 -6.08 14.39
C SER A 26 3.73 -6.95 14.56
N MET A 27 2.83 -6.95 13.58
CA MET A 27 1.52 -7.60 13.67
C MET A 27 1.40 -8.89 12.84
N THR A 28 2.51 -9.41 12.30
CA THR A 28 2.54 -10.64 11.47
C THR A 28 1.85 -11.83 12.13
N GLN A 29 2.02 -12.00 13.45
CA GLN A 29 1.40 -13.11 14.20
C GLN A 29 -0.13 -13.05 14.29
N ARG A 30 -0.72 -11.88 14.02
CA ARG A 30 -2.17 -11.62 14.05
C ARG A 30 -2.74 -11.28 12.66
N CYS A 31 -1.94 -11.38 11.61
CA CYS A 31 -2.34 -11.11 10.23
C CYS A 31 -2.64 -12.42 9.49
N LEU A 32 -3.92 -12.66 9.17
CA LEU A 32 -4.34 -13.86 8.43
C LEU A 32 -3.65 -13.96 7.06
N LEU A 33 -3.57 -12.83 6.35
CA LEU A 33 -2.94 -12.81 5.02
C LEU A 33 -1.46 -13.20 5.08
N TYR A 34 -0.70 -12.63 6.02
CA TYR A 34 0.71 -13.01 6.18
C TYR A 34 0.85 -14.49 6.54
N TYR A 35 0.00 -15.00 7.46
CA TYR A 35 0.01 -16.40 7.81
C TYR A 35 -0.28 -17.32 6.61
N GLN A 36 -1.27 -16.97 5.78
CA GLN A 36 -1.62 -17.73 4.58
C GLN A 36 -0.49 -17.72 3.55
N ASP A 37 0.11 -16.54 3.30
CA ASP A 37 1.21 -16.39 2.35
C ASP A 37 2.45 -17.17 2.81
N SER A 38 2.86 -17.03 4.08
CA SER A 38 4.00 -17.78 4.64
C SER A 38 3.77 -19.28 4.67
N ARG A 39 2.52 -19.73 4.90
CA ARG A 39 2.17 -21.16 4.83
C ARG A 39 2.32 -21.68 3.41
N ARG A 40 1.78 -20.96 2.42
CA ARG A 40 1.85 -21.34 1.01
C ARG A 40 3.30 -21.41 0.53
N GLU A 41 4.11 -20.41 0.87
CA GLU A 41 5.54 -20.39 0.58
C GLU A 41 6.25 -21.62 1.18
N ALA A 42 6.01 -21.93 2.44
CA ALA A 42 6.58 -23.11 3.10
C ALA A 42 6.14 -24.43 2.44
N GLU A 43 4.89 -24.52 1.96
CA GLU A 43 4.37 -25.69 1.25
C GLU A 43 5.08 -25.91 -0.09
N HIS A 44 5.32 -24.85 -0.88
CA HIS A 44 6.08 -24.95 -2.13
C HIS A 44 7.54 -25.33 -1.87
N LEU A 45 8.19 -24.69 -0.89
CA LEU A 45 9.56 -25.03 -0.52
C LEU A 45 9.68 -26.49 -0.06
N ALA A 46 8.70 -27.01 0.69
CA ALA A 46 8.67 -28.41 1.11
C ALA A 46 8.51 -29.39 -0.07
N LYS A 47 7.88 -28.96 -1.18
CA LYS A 47 7.77 -29.71 -2.44
C LYS A 47 9.02 -29.57 -3.33
N GLY A 48 9.98 -28.72 -2.95
CA GLY A 48 11.14 -28.40 -3.78
C GLY A 48 10.82 -27.48 -4.96
N GLU A 49 9.70 -26.76 -4.87
CA GLU A 49 9.26 -25.76 -5.85
C GLU A 49 9.85 -24.40 -5.47
N ASP A 50 10.11 -23.55 -6.45
CA ASP A 50 10.44 -22.14 -6.23
C ASP A 50 9.12 -21.35 -6.12
N PRO A 51 8.77 -20.81 -4.93
CA PRO A 51 7.53 -20.05 -4.73
C PRO A 51 7.43 -18.80 -5.60
N HIS A 52 8.56 -18.30 -6.11
CA HIS A 52 8.61 -17.11 -6.96
C HIS A 52 8.64 -17.44 -8.46
N ALA A 53 8.62 -18.72 -8.83
CA ALA A 53 8.50 -19.12 -10.22
C ALA A 53 7.11 -18.76 -10.76
N TRP A 54 7.07 -18.16 -11.95
CA TRP A 54 5.84 -17.61 -12.53
C TRP A 54 4.71 -18.64 -12.68
N ASN A 55 5.04 -19.90 -13.01
CA ASN A 55 4.05 -20.97 -13.10
C ASN A 55 3.44 -21.33 -11.75
N ILE A 56 4.21 -21.26 -10.66
CA ILE A 56 3.73 -21.52 -9.29
C ILE A 56 2.82 -20.37 -8.85
N VAL A 57 3.27 -19.12 -9.03
CA VAL A 57 2.46 -17.93 -8.72
C VAL A 57 1.12 -17.94 -9.46
N LEU A 58 1.10 -18.30 -10.75
CA LEU A 58 -0.14 -18.41 -11.52
C LEU A 58 -1.05 -19.54 -11.03
N GLN A 59 -0.48 -20.65 -10.59
CA GLN A 59 -1.22 -21.76 -10.00
C GLN A 59 -1.89 -21.32 -8.69
N ASP A 60 -1.14 -20.69 -7.79
CA ASP A 60 -1.64 -20.20 -6.50
C ASP A 60 -2.77 -19.20 -6.67
N LEU A 61 -2.64 -18.32 -7.66
CA LEU A 61 -3.67 -17.37 -8.04
C LEU A 61 -4.93 -18.09 -8.50
N HIS A 62 -4.80 -19.09 -9.39
CA HIS A 62 -5.91 -19.89 -9.87
C HIS A 62 -6.62 -20.60 -8.71
N GLU A 63 -5.88 -21.25 -7.82
CA GLU A 63 -6.42 -21.96 -6.65
C GLU A 63 -7.16 -21.00 -5.71
N SER A 64 -6.59 -19.81 -5.45
CA SER A 64 -7.23 -18.79 -4.61
C SER A 64 -8.56 -18.28 -5.19
N PHE A 65 -8.62 -18.09 -6.51
CA PHE A 65 -9.88 -17.72 -7.19
C PHE A 65 -10.91 -18.84 -7.15
N GLN A 66 -10.51 -20.10 -7.35
CA GLN A 66 -11.42 -21.24 -7.24
C GLN A 66 -12.00 -21.35 -5.82
N GLU A 67 -11.17 -21.25 -4.78
CA GLU A 67 -11.64 -21.29 -3.39
C GLU A 67 -12.62 -20.15 -3.09
N THR A 68 -12.33 -18.94 -3.58
CA THR A 68 -13.24 -17.78 -3.43
C THR A 68 -14.58 -18.02 -4.13
N LEU A 69 -14.57 -18.58 -5.35
CA LEU A 69 -15.80 -18.90 -6.09
C LEU A 69 -16.64 -19.97 -5.38
N GLU A 70 -15.99 -21.00 -4.81
CA GLU A 70 -16.67 -22.02 -4.00
C GLU A 70 -17.34 -21.42 -2.76
N MET A 71 -16.64 -20.51 -2.07
CA MET A 71 -17.21 -19.79 -0.93
C MET A 71 -18.43 -18.95 -1.32
N LEU A 72 -18.33 -18.19 -2.42
CA LEU A 72 -19.43 -17.36 -2.91
C LEU A 72 -20.65 -18.21 -3.29
N ARG A 73 -20.45 -19.35 -3.98
CA ARG A 73 -21.54 -20.28 -4.30
C ARG A 73 -22.21 -20.83 -3.06
N LYS A 74 -21.43 -21.28 -2.09
CA LYS A 74 -21.96 -21.79 -0.83
C LYS A 74 -22.78 -20.73 -0.09
N HIS A 75 -22.29 -19.49 -0.04
CA HIS A 75 -23.01 -18.40 0.61
C HIS A 75 -24.29 -18.02 -0.15
N ALA A 76 -24.25 -18.02 -1.49
CA ALA A 76 -25.44 -17.80 -2.31
C ALA A 76 -26.50 -18.88 -2.07
N GLU A 77 -26.11 -20.16 -1.99
CA GLU A 77 -27.02 -21.26 -1.62
C GLU A 77 -27.64 -21.07 -0.23
N GLU A 78 -26.84 -20.67 0.77
CA GLU A 78 -27.30 -20.37 2.14
C GLU A 78 -28.34 -19.23 2.19
N GLU A 79 -28.15 -18.20 1.36
CA GLU A 79 -29.07 -17.07 1.21
C GLU A 79 -30.22 -17.35 0.22
N GLY A 80 -30.28 -18.54 -0.39
CA GLY A 80 -31.31 -18.93 -1.36
C GLY A 80 -31.21 -18.21 -2.72
N ILE A 81 -30.03 -17.71 -3.08
CA ILE A 81 -29.73 -17.03 -4.34
C ILE A 81 -29.26 -18.06 -5.38
N ASP A 82 -30.00 -18.19 -6.48
CA ASP A 82 -29.62 -19.04 -7.61
C ASP A 82 -28.72 -18.26 -8.58
N LEU A 83 -27.41 -18.56 -8.55
CA LEU A 83 -26.41 -17.91 -9.41
C LEU A 83 -26.51 -18.35 -10.89
N ASP A 84 -27.05 -19.54 -11.17
CA ASP A 84 -27.17 -20.08 -12.53
C ASP A 84 -28.46 -19.58 -13.23
N ALA A 85 -29.40 -19.02 -12.48
CA ALA A 85 -30.58 -18.34 -13.02
C ALA A 85 -30.28 -16.94 -13.56
N ILE A 86 -29.08 -16.39 -13.32
CA ILE A 86 -28.68 -15.07 -13.82
C ILE A 86 -28.34 -15.19 -15.31
N ASP A 87 -29.17 -14.61 -16.17
CA ASP A 87 -28.84 -14.43 -17.58
C ASP A 87 -27.79 -13.32 -17.74
N ILE A 88 -26.52 -13.72 -17.63
CA ILE A 88 -25.36 -12.82 -17.71
C ILE A 88 -25.35 -12.03 -19.03
N GLU A 89 -25.75 -12.64 -20.15
CA GLU A 89 -25.76 -11.94 -21.44
C GLU A 89 -26.84 -10.85 -21.47
N SER A 90 -28.04 -11.12 -20.95
CA SER A 90 -29.12 -10.13 -20.81
C SER A 90 -28.73 -9.00 -19.84
N GLU A 91 -28.22 -9.34 -18.65
CA GLU A 91 -27.75 -8.37 -17.65
C GLU A 91 -26.64 -7.48 -18.23
N PHE A 92 -25.61 -8.07 -18.83
CA PHE A 92 -24.50 -7.34 -19.45
C PHE A 92 -24.95 -6.44 -20.61
N THR A 93 -25.91 -6.91 -21.42
CA THR A 93 -26.52 -6.11 -22.50
C THR A 93 -27.36 -4.96 -21.94
N SER A 94 -28.06 -5.16 -20.82
CA SER A 94 -28.83 -4.10 -20.14
C SER A 94 -27.95 -3.04 -19.46
N LEU A 95 -26.68 -3.39 -19.20
CA LEU A 95 -25.61 -2.50 -18.74
C LEU A 95 -24.90 -1.79 -19.91
N GLN A 96 -24.95 -2.32 -21.14
CA GLN A 96 -24.42 -1.62 -22.32
C GLN A 96 -25.20 -0.31 -22.56
N GLY A 97 -24.50 0.82 -22.47
CA GLY A 97 -25.07 2.15 -22.68
C GLY A 97 -25.50 2.86 -21.39
N LYS A 98 -25.54 2.18 -20.25
CA LYS A 98 -25.42 2.87 -18.95
C LYS A 98 -23.96 3.33 -18.84
N PRO A 99 -23.68 4.57 -18.37
CA PRO A 99 -22.31 4.91 -18.05
C PRO A 99 -21.82 3.89 -17.04
N VAL A 100 -20.89 3.01 -17.43
CA VAL A 100 -20.05 2.32 -16.46
C VAL A 100 -19.54 3.45 -15.57
N SER A 101 -19.86 3.40 -14.28
CA SER A 101 -19.27 4.31 -13.30
C SER A 101 -17.78 4.26 -13.55
N LYS A 102 -17.24 5.26 -14.24
CA LYS A 102 -15.81 5.36 -14.44
C LYS A 102 -15.30 5.62 -13.04
N SER A 103 -14.51 4.68 -12.52
CA SER A 103 -13.78 4.94 -11.27
C SER A 103 -13.16 6.33 -11.40
N PRO A 104 -13.38 7.22 -10.43
CA PRO A 104 -12.98 8.61 -10.56
C PRO A 104 -11.50 8.70 -10.85
N ASP A 105 -11.14 9.57 -11.79
CA ASP A 105 -9.76 9.79 -12.19
C ASP A 105 -9.21 11.03 -11.47
N PRO A 106 -8.34 10.88 -10.46
CA PRO A 106 -7.76 11.99 -9.74
C PRO A 106 -6.54 12.58 -10.47
N SER A 107 -6.26 12.21 -11.73
CA SER A 107 -5.04 12.59 -12.44
C SER A 107 -4.79 14.10 -12.48
N ASP A 108 -5.87 14.89 -12.61
CA ASP A 108 -5.83 16.35 -12.65
C ASP A 108 -5.80 17.00 -11.24
N HIS A 109 -5.97 16.21 -10.18
CA HIS A 109 -6.00 16.74 -8.82
C HIS A 109 -4.60 17.22 -8.38
N PRO A 110 -4.45 18.44 -7.84
CA PRO A 110 -3.14 18.99 -7.47
C PRO A 110 -2.33 18.12 -6.51
N LEU A 111 -3.00 17.47 -5.55
CA LEU A 111 -2.34 16.57 -4.60
C LEU A 111 -1.81 15.29 -5.28
N HIS A 112 -2.53 14.77 -6.27
CA HIS A 112 -2.09 13.61 -7.05
C HIS A 112 -0.84 13.96 -7.88
N ILE A 113 -0.91 15.06 -8.64
CA ILE A 113 0.22 15.54 -9.46
C ILE A 113 1.48 15.72 -8.59
N LYS A 114 1.33 16.35 -7.42
CA LYS A 114 2.44 16.54 -6.49
C LYS A 114 3.00 15.22 -5.96
N ALA A 115 2.13 14.27 -5.58
CA ALA A 115 2.55 12.98 -5.05
C ALA A 115 3.29 12.15 -6.11
N HIS A 116 2.77 12.13 -7.34
CA HIS A 116 3.42 11.47 -8.46
C HIS A 116 4.78 12.09 -8.79
N LYS A 117 4.87 13.43 -8.83
CA LYS A 117 6.15 14.13 -9.01
C LYS A 117 7.15 13.75 -7.92
N TYR A 118 6.75 13.82 -6.66
CA TYR A 118 7.57 13.43 -5.52
C TYR A 118 8.10 11.98 -5.66
N ALA A 119 7.22 11.05 -6.04
CA ALA A 119 7.58 9.65 -6.24
C ALA A 119 8.67 9.51 -7.31
N MET A 120 8.51 10.16 -8.47
CA MET A 120 9.47 10.08 -9.57
C MET A 120 10.81 10.75 -9.26
N ASP A 121 10.79 11.91 -8.60
CA ASP A 121 12.01 12.62 -8.23
C ASP A 121 12.77 11.87 -7.13
N THR A 122 12.06 11.28 -6.17
CA THR A 122 12.66 10.42 -5.14
C THR A 122 13.24 9.14 -5.74
N HIS A 123 12.58 8.54 -6.73
CA HIS A 123 13.12 7.37 -7.44
C HIS A 123 14.47 7.67 -8.09
N LYS A 124 14.61 8.84 -8.75
CA LYS A 124 15.88 9.29 -9.32
C LYS A 124 16.93 9.54 -8.24
N PHE A 125 16.53 10.19 -7.14
CA PHE A 125 17.41 10.46 -6.01
C PHE A 125 17.95 9.18 -5.36
N LEU A 126 17.12 8.14 -5.22
CA LEU A 126 17.54 6.85 -4.65
C LEU A 126 18.70 6.23 -5.43
N GLY A 127 18.72 6.34 -6.76
CA GLY A 127 19.86 5.88 -7.57
C GLY A 127 21.16 6.61 -7.21
N LYS A 128 21.10 7.93 -7.00
CA LYS A 128 22.25 8.73 -6.56
C LYS A 128 22.67 8.37 -5.13
N LEU A 129 21.71 8.27 -4.20
CA LEU A 129 21.96 7.94 -2.81
C LEU A 129 22.61 6.55 -2.68
N HIS A 130 22.14 5.56 -3.44
CA HIS A 130 22.73 4.22 -3.47
C HIS A 130 24.23 4.25 -3.84
N ASN A 131 24.59 5.02 -4.88
CA ASN A 131 26.00 5.14 -5.28
C ASN A 131 26.85 5.79 -4.18
N VAL A 132 26.36 6.87 -3.56
CA VAL A 132 27.07 7.55 -2.47
C VAL A 132 27.24 6.65 -1.24
N ILE A 133 26.24 5.84 -0.90
CA ILE A 133 26.34 4.84 0.18
C ILE A 133 27.42 3.82 -0.14
N ASN A 134 27.45 3.27 -1.36
CA ASN A 134 28.46 2.27 -1.75
C ASN A 134 29.88 2.86 -1.75
N GLU A 135 30.06 4.07 -2.27
CA GLU A 135 31.34 4.78 -2.22
C GLU A 135 31.83 4.99 -0.78
N GLU A 136 30.92 5.33 0.15
CA GLU A 136 31.27 5.45 1.56
C GLU A 136 31.68 4.10 2.17
N ILE A 137 30.96 3.03 1.85
CA ILE A 137 31.28 1.67 2.29
C ILE A 137 32.67 1.25 1.79
N ASP A 138 32.99 1.52 0.52
CA ASP A 138 34.31 1.22 -0.05
C ASP A 138 35.42 2.00 0.66
N ASN A 139 35.17 3.28 0.99
CA ASN A 139 36.10 4.10 1.76
C ASN A 139 36.31 3.58 3.18
N ILE A 140 35.25 3.10 3.85
CA ILE A 140 35.33 2.47 5.17
C ILE A 140 36.17 1.19 5.08
N ASN A 141 35.90 0.32 4.09
CA ASN A 141 36.62 -0.94 3.89
C ASN A 141 38.11 -0.71 3.57
N ALA A 142 38.43 0.37 2.88
CA ALA A 142 39.81 0.79 2.61
C ALA A 142 40.52 1.42 3.83
N GLY A 143 39.80 1.65 4.94
CA GLY A 143 40.33 2.30 6.14
C GLY A 143 40.51 3.82 6.00
N ASN A 144 39.86 4.44 5.01
CA ASN A 144 39.95 5.88 4.75
C ASN A 144 39.05 6.70 5.69
N VAL A 145 37.97 6.11 6.21
CA VAL A 145 36.95 6.77 7.05
C VAL A 145 36.47 5.79 8.14
N LEU A 146 36.05 6.31 9.30
CA LEU A 146 35.40 5.53 10.35
C LEU A 146 33.95 5.20 9.98
N ALA A 147 33.47 4.01 10.35
CA ALA A 147 32.14 3.51 10.02
C ALA A 147 31.01 4.13 10.88
N GLU A 148 31.03 5.45 11.10
CA GLU A 148 29.99 6.11 11.88
C GLU A 148 28.73 6.32 11.02
N ASN A 149 27.58 5.92 11.56
CA ASN A 149 26.23 6.15 11.05
C ASN A 149 25.86 5.47 9.71
N ILE A 150 26.75 4.73 9.04
CA ILE A 150 26.44 4.12 7.73
C ILE A 150 25.26 3.15 7.77
N GLU A 151 25.10 2.40 8.86
CA GLU A 151 23.98 1.45 8.99
C GLU A 151 22.64 2.17 9.16
N GLU A 152 22.61 3.26 9.93
CA GLU A 152 21.44 4.12 10.04
C GLU A 152 21.06 4.74 8.68
N ILE A 153 22.04 5.10 7.86
CA ILE A 153 21.78 5.63 6.51
C ILE A 153 21.23 4.55 5.56
N LYS A 154 21.67 3.30 5.67
CA LYS A 154 21.04 2.20 4.93
C LYS A 154 19.59 1.99 5.35
N GLU A 155 19.30 2.04 6.64
CA GLU A 155 17.92 1.98 7.12
C GLU A 155 17.08 3.15 6.58
N CYS A 156 17.63 4.37 6.55
CA CYS A 156 16.97 5.52 5.94
C CYS A 156 16.72 5.31 4.44
N PHE A 157 17.70 4.75 3.72
CA PHE A 157 17.54 4.40 2.30
C PHE A 157 16.38 3.42 2.10
N GLU A 158 16.29 2.35 2.90
CA GLU A 158 15.21 1.38 2.82
C GLU A 158 13.84 2.03 3.08
N VAL A 159 13.74 2.93 4.07
CA VAL A 159 12.50 3.67 4.35
C VAL A 159 12.07 4.51 3.15
N ILE A 160 12.98 5.30 2.58
CA ILE A 160 12.67 6.16 1.42
C ILE A 160 12.30 5.29 0.21
N ALA A 161 13.06 4.22 -0.03
CA ALA A 161 12.82 3.27 -1.12
C ALA A 161 11.47 2.57 -0.98
N TRP A 162 11.04 2.21 0.22
CA TRP A 162 9.75 1.58 0.45
C TRP A 162 8.58 2.53 0.17
N TYR A 163 8.65 3.76 0.69
CA TYR A 163 7.50 4.66 0.70
C TYR A 163 7.33 5.52 -0.56
N HIS A 164 8.38 5.76 -1.36
CA HIS A 164 8.30 6.77 -2.43
C HIS A 164 7.17 6.53 -3.46
N ILE A 165 6.97 5.29 -3.93
CA ILE A 165 5.85 4.94 -4.81
C ILE A 165 4.55 4.74 -4.01
N GLN A 166 4.65 4.10 -2.84
CA GLN A 166 3.47 3.77 -2.04
C GLN A 166 2.66 5.01 -1.65
N ILE A 167 3.33 6.10 -1.26
CA ILE A 167 2.69 7.37 -0.91
C ILE A 167 1.81 7.86 -2.08
N ALA A 168 2.33 7.84 -3.31
CA ALA A 168 1.58 8.29 -4.48
C ALA A 168 0.35 7.42 -4.75
N VAL A 169 0.50 6.09 -4.67
CA VAL A 169 -0.61 5.13 -4.85
C VAL A 169 -1.67 5.29 -3.77
N LYS A 170 -1.28 5.51 -2.51
CA LYS A 170 -2.22 5.70 -1.40
C LYS A 170 -2.94 7.04 -1.45
N ILE A 171 -2.27 8.10 -1.88
CA ILE A 171 -2.91 9.40 -2.16
C ILE A 171 -3.90 9.27 -3.32
N GLN A 172 -3.53 8.59 -4.40
CA GLN A 172 -4.44 8.33 -5.52
C GLN A 172 -5.70 7.59 -5.05
N ARG A 173 -5.54 6.49 -4.30
CA ARG A 173 -6.68 5.73 -3.77
C ARG A 173 -7.55 6.58 -2.84
N ALA A 174 -6.95 7.40 -1.98
CA ALA A 174 -7.70 8.28 -1.10
C ALA A 174 -8.54 9.29 -1.91
N LEU A 175 -7.98 9.87 -2.96
CA LEU A 175 -8.70 10.80 -3.84
C LEU A 175 -9.82 10.10 -4.61
N CYS A 176 -9.58 8.91 -5.17
CA CYS A 176 -10.63 8.11 -5.80
C CYS A 176 -11.79 7.86 -4.83
N GLY A 177 -11.51 7.37 -3.61
CA GLY A 177 -12.55 7.08 -2.63
C GLY A 177 -13.34 8.33 -2.18
N LYS A 178 -12.69 9.50 -2.11
CA LYS A 178 -13.38 10.77 -1.83
C LYS A 178 -14.28 11.20 -2.98
N MET A 179 -13.80 11.11 -4.22
CA MET A 179 -14.62 11.40 -5.41
C MET A 179 -15.78 10.41 -5.56
N GLU A 180 -15.57 9.14 -5.20
CA GLU A 180 -16.63 8.12 -5.16
C GLU A 180 -17.69 8.50 -4.11
N ALA A 181 -17.29 8.88 -2.90
CA ALA A 181 -18.21 9.35 -1.86
C ALA A 181 -19.04 10.57 -2.30
N GLU A 182 -18.41 11.54 -2.97
CA GLU A 182 -19.10 12.75 -3.49
C GLU A 182 -20.15 12.40 -4.56
N LEU A 183 -19.90 11.36 -5.38
CA LEU A 183 -20.87 10.86 -6.37
C LEU A 183 -21.99 10.03 -5.72
N GLU A 184 -21.68 9.31 -4.64
CA GLU A 184 -22.65 8.50 -3.89
C GLU A 184 -23.55 9.33 -2.98
N GLU A 185 -23.13 10.52 -2.53
CA GLU A 185 -24.05 11.46 -1.86
C GLU A 185 -25.22 11.89 -2.76
N GLU A 186 -25.08 11.80 -4.09
CA GLU A 186 -26.18 12.01 -5.04
C GLU A 186 -27.15 10.81 -5.14
N TYR A 187 -26.76 9.63 -4.64
CA TYR A 187 -27.53 8.37 -4.69
C TYR A 187 -27.55 7.68 -3.31
N GLU A 188 -28.60 7.91 -2.51
CA GLU A 188 -28.76 7.43 -1.12
C GLU A 188 -28.07 6.08 -0.78
N GLY A 189 -27.03 6.11 0.07
CA GLY A 189 -26.72 4.99 0.98
C GLY A 189 -25.28 4.48 1.11
N SER A 190 -24.32 4.83 0.24
CA SER A 190 -22.95 4.23 0.27
C SER A 190 -21.78 5.17 0.56
N ALA A 191 -21.99 6.50 0.59
CA ALA A 191 -20.94 7.50 0.77
C ALA A 191 -20.06 7.32 2.02
N ASP A 192 -20.61 6.75 3.11
CA ASP A 192 -19.91 6.53 4.37
C ASP A 192 -18.75 5.51 4.23
N PHE A 193 -18.94 4.48 3.41
CA PHE A 193 -17.90 3.47 3.17
C PHE A 193 -16.74 4.03 2.34
N SER A 194 -17.06 4.74 1.26
CA SER A 194 -16.07 5.33 0.36
C SER A 194 -15.23 6.39 1.07
N LEU A 195 -15.86 7.23 1.90
CA LEU A 195 -15.17 8.21 2.72
C LEU A 195 -14.30 7.56 3.82
N HIS A 196 -14.77 6.45 4.41
CA HIS A 196 -13.97 5.66 5.36
C HIS A 196 -12.71 5.10 4.69
N ASP A 197 -12.82 4.49 3.50
CA ASP A 197 -11.65 4.01 2.75
C ASP A 197 -10.69 5.13 2.33
N ALA A 198 -11.24 6.29 1.95
CA ALA A 198 -10.47 7.48 1.61
C ALA A 198 -9.60 7.94 2.80
N ASN A 199 -10.21 8.09 3.98
CA ASN A 199 -9.51 8.48 5.21
C ASN A 199 -8.48 7.43 5.64
N GLY A 200 -8.80 6.13 5.53
CA GLY A 200 -7.86 5.06 5.84
C GLY A 200 -6.66 5.02 4.88
N SER A 201 -6.88 5.24 3.59
CA SER A 201 -5.81 5.35 2.59
C SER A 201 -4.94 6.58 2.83
N ALA A 202 -5.56 7.71 3.15
CA ALA A 202 -4.87 8.95 3.53
C ALA A 202 -4.01 8.77 4.79
N LYS A 203 -4.52 8.05 5.81
CA LYS A 203 -3.76 7.71 7.03
C LYS A 203 -2.48 6.96 6.71
N VAL A 204 -2.55 5.94 5.84
CA VAL A 204 -1.36 5.16 5.44
C VAL A 204 -0.35 6.05 4.72
N ALA A 205 -0.80 6.88 3.77
CA ALA A 205 0.07 7.84 3.08
C ALA A 205 0.74 8.80 4.07
N TYR A 206 -0.01 9.32 5.04
CA TYR A 206 0.50 10.22 6.08
C TYR A 206 1.61 9.56 6.91
N HIS A 207 1.44 8.33 7.37
CA HIS A 207 2.49 7.62 8.10
C HIS A 207 3.75 7.40 7.26
N GLY A 208 3.60 7.06 5.98
CA GLY A 208 4.72 6.94 5.05
C GLY A 208 5.47 8.26 4.88
N LEU A 209 4.73 9.38 4.77
CA LEU A 209 5.30 10.73 4.65
C LEU A 209 6.10 11.14 5.89
N ILE A 210 5.60 10.87 7.10
CA ILE A 210 6.32 11.18 8.34
C ILE A 210 7.62 10.37 8.43
N ARG A 211 7.56 9.05 8.19
CA ARG A 211 8.77 8.20 8.19
C ARG A 211 9.79 8.63 7.14
N THR A 212 9.30 9.01 5.96
CA THR A 212 10.13 9.54 4.87
C THR A 212 10.78 10.86 5.26
N MET A 213 10.05 11.78 5.90
CA MET A 213 10.59 13.07 6.35
C MET A 213 11.79 12.84 7.28
N ASP A 214 11.60 11.99 8.29
CA ASP A 214 12.65 11.68 9.26
C ASP A 214 13.88 11.05 8.58
N ALA A 215 13.67 10.11 7.66
CA ALA A 215 14.75 9.46 6.91
C ALA A 215 15.52 10.44 6.00
N LEU A 216 14.80 11.32 5.28
CA LEU A 216 15.43 12.34 4.43
C LEU A 216 16.22 13.35 5.27
N THR A 217 15.71 13.75 6.43
CA THR A 217 16.43 14.65 7.35
C THR A 217 17.74 14.03 7.85
N LYS A 218 17.74 12.74 8.21
CA LYS A 218 18.98 12.05 8.61
C LYS A 218 19.99 11.98 7.46
N VAL A 219 19.55 11.69 6.24
CA VAL A 219 20.43 11.67 5.07
C VAL A 219 20.96 13.07 4.75
N TYR A 220 20.15 14.10 4.94
CA TYR A 220 20.56 15.51 4.81
C TYR A 220 21.67 15.86 5.80
N GLU A 221 21.50 15.51 7.07
CA GLU A 221 22.49 15.77 8.13
C GLU A 221 23.82 15.01 7.90
N TRP A 222 23.75 13.83 7.29
CA TRP A 222 24.90 12.97 7.04
C TRP A 222 25.85 13.51 5.96
N LYS A 223 25.33 13.94 4.80
CA LYS A 223 26.19 14.27 3.64
C LYS A 223 25.81 15.59 2.98
N LYS A 224 26.67 16.60 3.18
CA LYS A 224 26.53 17.93 2.58
C LYS A 224 26.38 17.95 1.07
N SER A 225 27.05 17.02 0.36
CA SER A 225 26.98 16.94 -1.10
C SER A 225 25.61 16.54 -1.65
N LEU A 226 24.69 16.08 -0.79
CA LEU A 226 23.32 15.70 -1.15
C LEU A 226 22.29 16.78 -0.83
N HIS A 227 22.68 17.90 -0.21
CA HIS A 227 21.74 18.92 0.26
C HIS A 227 20.83 19.46 -0.85
N ASP A 228 21.39 19.78 -2.01
CA ASP A 228 20.64 20.35 -3.13
C ASP A 228 19.62 19.38 -3.73
N ASP A 229 19.86 18.06 -3.62
CA ASP A 229 18.93 17.04 -4.07
C ASP A 229 17.82 16.78 -3.05
N ILE A 230 18.14 16.83 -1.74
CA ILE A 230 17.23 16.47 -0.66
C ILE A 230 16.27 17.63 -0.33
N MET A 231 16.72 18.88 -0.39
CA MET A 231 15.89 20.05 -0.04
C MET A 231 14.57 20.13 -0.82
N PRO A 232 14.55 19.92 -2.16
CA PRO A 232 13.30 19.83 -2.91
C PRO A 232 12.41 18.68 -2.42
N LEU A 233 12.98 17.51 -2.10
CA LEU A 233 12.21 16.35 -1.63
C LEU A 233 11.58 16.62 -0.26
N LEU A 234 12.32 17.20 0.70
CA LEU A 234 11.78 17.62 2.00
C LEU A 234 10.64 18.62 1.84
N THR A 235 10.78 19.57 0.91
CA THR A 235 9.74 20.56 0.60
C THR A 235 8.49 19.88 0.01
N ASP A 236 8.68 18.90 -0.88
CA ASP A 236 7.60 18.13 -1.47
C ASP A 236 6.88 17.30 -0.41
N VAL A 237 7.60 16.56 0.45
CA VAL A 237 7.03 15.77 1.57
C VAL A 237 6.25 16.68 2.52
N TYR A 238 6.80 17.83 2.91
CA TYR A 238 6.12 18.77 3.81
C TYR A 238 4.80 19.28 3.20
N GLY A 239 4.82 19.63 1.92
CA GLY A 239 3.60 20.07 1.26
C GLY A 239 2.61 18.93 0.97
N LEU A 240 3.06 17.69 0.84
CA LEU A 240 2.19 16.51 0.77
C LEU A 240 1.50 16.24 2.10
N ILE A 241 2.22 16.34 3.23
CA ILE A 241 1.64 16.24 4.58
C ILE A 241 0.50 17.25 4.75
N ASN A 242 0.76 18.52 4.45
CA ASN A 242 -0.26 19.56 4.52
C ASN A 242 -1.42 19.35 3.54
N GLY A 243 -1.11 18.79 2.36
CA GLY A 243 -2.13 18.42 1.38
C GLY A 243 -3.05 17.32 1.88
N VAL A 244 -2.51 16.25 2.46
CA VAL A 244 -3.29 15.16 3.06
C VAL A 244 -4.14 15.67 4.22
N ASP A 245 -3.57 16.48 5.12
CA ASP A 245 -4.29 17.10 6.24
C ASP A 245 -5.48 17.96 5.77
N ARG A 246 -5.32 18.67 4.65
CA ARG A 246 -6.36 19.53 4.10
C ARG A 246 -7.45 18.73 3.37
N GLU A 247 -7.06 17.77 2.52
CA GLU A 247 -8.01 17.04 1.69
C GLU A 247 -8.78 15.96 2.46
N PHE A 248 -8.18 15.41 3.53
CA PHE A 248 -8.71 14.28 4.29
C PHE A 248 -8.65 14.53 5.81
N PRO A 249 -9.30 15.56 6.35
CA PRO A 249 -9.17 15.88 7.78
C PRO A 249 -9.51 14.71 8.72
N GLY A 250 -10.42 13.81 8.31
CA GLY A 250 -10.79 12.60 9.05
C GLY A 250 -9.70 11.52 9.12
N HIS A 251 -8.62 11.62 8.34
CA HIS A 251 -7.52 10.66 8.40
C HIS A 251 -6.91 10.57 9.80
N LYS A 252 -6.90 11.67 10.58
CA LYS A 252 -6.30 11.68 11.92
C LYS A 252 -7.08 10.80 12.90
N ASP A 253 -8.40 10.76 12.76
CA ASP A 253 -9.31 10.02 13.63
C ASP A 253 -9.49 8.57 13.17
N PHE A 254 -9.15 8.26 11.92
CA PHE A 254 -9.17 6.91 11.39
C PHE A 254 -8.28 5.96 12.22
N LYS A 255 -8.86 4.83 12.66
CA LYS A 255 -8.18 3.78 13.42
C LYS A 255 -7.84 2.61 12.51
N ARG A 256 -6.55 2.41 12.23
CA ARG A 256 -6.10 1.25 11.45
C ARG A 256 -6.28 -0.01 12.29
N PRO A 257 -7.02 -1.03 11.81
CA PRO A 257 -7.27 -2.25 12.57
C PRO A 257 -5.94 -2.88 13.03
N GLY A 258 -5.80 -3.07 14.33
CA GLY A 258 -4.61 -3.69 14.94
C GLY A 258 -3.38 -2.79 15.07
N PHE A 259 -3.34 -1.59 14.49
CA PHE A 259 -2.16 -0.70 14.58
C PHE A 259 -2.38 0.52 15.46
N ASP A 260 -3.60 1.05 15.53
CA ASP A 260 -3.94 2.25 16.28
C ASP A 260 -4.96 1.92 17.38
N GLU A 261 -4.78 2.48 18.59
CA GLU A 261 -5.75 2.46 19.70
C GLU A 261 -6.70 3.66 19.63
#